data_AF-A0A7S2ECK7-F1
#
_entry.id   AF-A0A7S2ECK7-F1
#
_cell.length_a   1.000
_cell.length_b   1.000
_cell.length_c   1.000
_cell.angle_alpha   90.00
_cell.angle_beta   90.00
_cell.angle_gamma   90.00
#
_symmetry.space_group_name_H-M   'P 1'
#
loop_
_entity.id
_entity.type
_entity.pdbx_description
1 polymer ?
#
loop_
_entity_poly.entity_id
_entity_poly.type
_entity_poly.pdbx_seq_one_letter_code
_entity_poly.pdbx_strand_id
1 'polypeptide(L)'
;TKLDSSLGTTVIDISEGASRDDGVAFLSQWATGYGVQTSDGFQLASEDGLDVFVITNQDLPEGSPILFIPNDLLLTGSKARQEFGADAYDSEQIIRNSQEASDRVSQFYLFLKVLKEFELGEESAWHPW
;
A
#
# COMPACT_ATOMS: atom_id res chain seq x y z
N THR A 1 -0.10 -39.73 -9.29
CA THR A 1 -0.53 -38.60 -8.45
C THR A 1 0.66 -37.69 -8.23
N LYS A 2 0.84 -36.69 -9.08
CA LYS A 2 1.85 -35.63 -8.88
C LYS A 2 1.04 -34.34 -8.80
N LEU A 3 0.96 -33.81 -7.58
CA LEU A 3 0.54 -32.43 -7.33
C LEU A 3 1.65 -31.55 -7.88
N ASP A 4 1.38 -30.88 -9.00
CA ASP A 4 2.19 -29.76 -9.44
C ASP A 4 1.62 -28.52 -8.73
N SER A 5 2.21 -28.19 -7.58
CA SER A 5 1.94 -26.92 -6.92
C SER A 5 2.81 -25.86 -7.59
N SER A 6 2.37 -25.36 -8.74
CA SER A 6 2.89 -24.12 -9.29
C SER A 6 2.35 -22.95 -8.46
N LEU A 7 2.88 -22.77 -7.26
CA LEU A 7 2.91 -21.44 -6.63
C LEU A 7 3.91 -20.65 -7.46
N GLY A 8 3.44 -20.06 -8.56
CA GLY A 8 4.25 -19.18 -9.37
C GLY A 8 4.74 -18.05 -8.49
N THR A 9 6.07 -17.93 -8.38
CA THR A 9 6.69 -16.69 -7.91
C THR A 9 6.28 -15.63 -8.90
N THR A 10 5.27 -14.83 -8.57
CA THR A 10 4.86 -13.71 -9.42
C THR A 10 5.97 -12.69 -9.35
N VAL A 11 6.85 -12.69 -10.35
CA VAL A 11 7.90 -11.68 -10.47
C VAL A 11 7.19 -10.34 -10.65
N ILE A 12 7.28 -9.46 -9.66
CA ILE A 12 6.73 -8.11 -9.75
C ILE A 12 7.51 -7.37 -10.85
N ASP A 13 6.82 -7.00 -11.92
CA ASP A 13 7.37 -6.16 -12.97
C ASP A 13 7.33 -4.70 -12.52
N ILE A 14 8.52 -4.12 -12.33
CA ILE A 14 8.70 -2.71 -11.91
C ILE A 14 8.99 -1.78 -13.10
N SER A 15 8.86 -2.28 -14.34
CA SER A 15 9.02 -1.45 -15.53
C SER A 15 7.90 -0.41 -15.61
N GLU A 16 8.19 0.74 -16.24
CA GLU A 16 7.24 1.85 -16.34
C GLU A 16 5.93 1.46 -17.04
N GLY A 17 5.98 0.51 -17.97
CA GLY A 17 4.82 0.00 -18.71
C GLY A 17 4.19 -1.27 -18.14
N ALA A 18 4.61 -1.70 -16.94
CA ALA A 18 4.04 -2.87 -16.29
C ALA A 18 2.55 -2.64 -16.01
N SER A 19 1.71 -3.61 -16.43
CA SER A 19 0.30 -3.58 -16.09
C SER A 19 0.11 -3.76 -14.59
N ARG A 20 -0.79 -2.97 -14.02
CA ARG A 20 -1.20 -3.08 -12.62
C ARG A 20 -2.32 -4.09 -12.41
N ASP A 21 -3.00 -4.54 -13.47
CA ASP A 21 -4.13 -5.48 -13.40
C ASP A 21 -3.73 -6.82 -12.77
N ASP A 22 -2.54 -7.31 -13.10
CA ASP A 22 -1.99 -8.54 -12.52
C ASP A 22 -1.83 -8.43 -10.99
N GLY A 23 -1.58 -7.22 -10.47
CA GLY A 23 -1.47 -6.92 -9.04
C GLY A 23 -2.81 -6.71 -8.32
N VAL A 24 -3.89 -6.37 -9.02
CA VAL A 24 -5.20 -6.02 -8.42
C VAL A 24 -5.80 -7.20 -7.64
N ALA A 25 -5.70 -8.41 -8.19
CA ALA A 25 -6.18 -9.62 -7.52
C ALA A 25 -5.39 -9.92 -6.24
N PHE A 26 -4.06 -9.78 -6.29
CA PHE A 26 -3.18 -9.96 -5.13
C PHE A 26 -3.44 -8.91 -4.06
N LEU A 27 -3.57 -7.64 -4.45
CA LEU A 27 -3.93 -6.54 -3.55
C LEU A 27 -5.25 -6.83 -2.81
N SER A 28 -6.28 -7.28 -3.53
CA SER A 28 -7.60 -7.57 -2.95
C SER A 28 -7.55 -8.73 -1.96
N GLN A 29 -6.82 -9.79 -2.30
CA GLN A 29 -6.62 -10.95 -1.42
C GLN A 29 -5.84 -10.57 -0.16
N TRP A 30 -4.73 -9.85 -0.33
CA TRP A 30 -3.91 -9.33 0.76
C TRP A 30 -4.74 -8.44 1.68
N ALA A 31 -5.44 -7.45 1.12
CA ALA A 31 -6.25 -6.49 1.88
C ALA A 31 -7.30 -7.21 2.76
N THR A 32 -8.00 -8.18 2.19
CA THR A 32 -8.99 -8.99 2.92
C THR A 32 -8.32 -9.79 4.05
N GLY A 33 -7.13 -10.35 3.80
CA GLY A 33 -6.33 -11.04 4.82
C GLY A 33 -5.94 -10.16 6.00
N TYR A 34 -5.80 -8.85 5.79
CA TYR A 34 -5.52 -7.85 6.82
C TYR A 34 -6.78 -7.16 7.38
N GLY A 35 -7.97 -7.64 7.04
CA GLY A 35 -9.23 -7.17 7.63
C GLY A 35 -9.86 -5.96 6.93
N VAL A 36 -9.41 -5.60 5.72
CA VAL A 36 -10.15 -4.69 4.85
C VAL A 36 -11.48 -5.32 4.49
N GLN A 37 -12.55 -4.53 4.51
CA GLN A 37 -13.90 -4.96 4.14
C GLN A 37 -14.44 -4.07 3.05
N THR A 38 -15.05 -4.70 2.04
CA THR A 38 -15.68 -4.03 0.90
C THR A 38 -17.16 -4.39 0.86
N SER A 39 -18.00 -3.49 0.35
CA SER A 39 -19.40 -3.84 0.06
C SER A 39 -19.48 -4.74 -1.18
N ASP A 40 -20.61 -5.46 -1.35
CA ASP A 40 -20.86 -6.26 -2.56
C ASP A 40 -20.84 -5.41 -3.85
N GLY A 41 -21.10 -4.11 -3.69
CA GLY A 41 -21.08 -3.15 -4.79
C GLY A 41 -19.70 -2.64 -5.16
N PHE A 42 -18.66 -2.91 -4.37
CA PHE A 42 -17.31 -2.40 -4.58
C PHE A 42 -16.57 -3.19 -5.65
N GLN A 43 -15.96 -2.50 -6.60
CA GLN A 43 -15.10 -3.11 -7.60
C GLN A 43 -13.92 -2.19 -7.95
N LEU A 44 -12.74 -2.78 -8.14
CA LEU A 44 -11.61 -2.11 -8.78
C LEU A 44 -11.70 -2.27 -10.30
N ALA A 45 -11.44 -1.20 -11.03
CA ALA A 45 -11.46 -1.15 -12.48
C ALA A 45 -10.22 -0.42 -13.01
N SER A 46 -9.88 -0.71 -14.26
CA SER A 46 -8.86 -0.01 -15.04
C SER A 46 -9.36 0.17 -16.48
N GLU A 47 -8.96 1.26 -17.13
CA GLU A 47 -9.25 1.51 -18.55
C GLU A 47 -8.09 1.10 -19.46
N ASP A 48 -6.85 1.20 -18.97
CA ASP A 48 -5.61 1.00 -19.74
C ASP A 48 -4.63 0.00 -19.07
N GLY A 49 -5.02 -0.58 -17.94
CA GLY A 49 -4.19 -1.45 -17.12
C GLY A 49 -3.10 -0.70 -16.35
N LEU A 50 -3.07 0.64 -16.40
CA LEU A 50 -2.12 1.48 -15.68
C LEU A 50 -2.82 2.21 -14.54
N ASP A 51 -3.95 2.85 -14.80
CA ASP A 51 -4.71 3.54 -13.76
C ASP A 51 -5.75 2.60 -13.15
N VAL A 52 -5.70 2.41 -11.82
CA VAL A 52 -6.66 1.58 -11.08
C VAL A 52 -7.49 2.47 -10.17
N PHE A 53 -8.81 2.34 -10.26
CA PHE A 53 -9.76 3.14 -9.48
C PHE A 53 -10.97 2.32 -9.03
N VAL A 54 -11.73 2.88 -8.09
CA VAL A 54 -12.93 2.24 -7.54
C VAL A 54 -14.16 2.65 -8.34
N ILE A 55 -14.99 1.66 -8.66
CA ILE A 55 -16.33 1.85 -9.23
C ILE A 55 -17.37 1.07 -8.40
N THR A 56 -18.64 1.38 -8.62
CA THR A 56 -19.75 0.57 -8.14
C THR A 56 -20.29 -0.31 -9.27
N ASN A 57 -20.50 -1.60 -9.01
CA ASN A 57 -21.09 -2.53 -9.98
C ASN A 57 -22.63 -2.59 -9.93
N GLN A 58 -23.23 -1.90 -8.96
CA GLN A 58 -24.66 -1.83 -8.71
C GLN A 58 -25.01 -0.50 -8.05
N ASP A 59 -26.29 -0.13 -8.09
CA ASP A 59 -26.80 1.04 -7.37
C ASP A 59 -26.69 0.83 -5.86
N LEU A 60 -26.17 1.83 -5.15
CA LEU A 60 -26.03 1.80 -3.70
C LEU A 60 -26.75 3.00 -3.08
N PRO A 61 -27.55 2.79 -2.02
CA PRO A 61 -28.20 3.89 -1.30
C PRO A 61 -27.19 4.89 -0.74
N GLU A 62 -27.60 6.16 -0.66
CA GLU A 62 -26.82 7.19 0.03
C GLU A 62 -26.50 6.78 1.48
N GLY A 63 -25.27 7.04 1.92
CA GLY A 63 -24.80 6.69 3.27
C GLY A 63 -24.40 5.23 3.45
N SER A 64 -24.44 4.40 2.40
CA SER A 64 -23.98 3.00 2.47
C SER A 64 -22.45 2.94 2.68
N PRO A 65 -21.95 2.09 3.60
CA PRO A 65 -20.52 1.87 3.74
C PRO A 65 -20.00 1.09 2.52
N ILE A 66 -18.97 1.62 1.86
CA ILE A 66 -18.38 1.03 0.64
C ILE A 66 -17.07 0.30 0.93
N LEU A 67 -16.26 0.87 1.82
CA LEU A 67 -14.92 0.41 2.13
C LEU A 67 -14.63 0.70 3.60
N PHE A 68 -14.05 -0.27 4.28
CA PHE A 68 -13.51 -0.12 5.63
C PHE A 68 -12.05 -0.58 5.63
N ILE A 69 -11.17 0.27 6.15
CA ILE A 69 -9.73 -0.01 6.28
C ILE A 69 -9.38 0.01 7.77
N PRO A 70 -8.84 -1.09 8.34
CA PRO A 70 -8.35 -1.11 9.71
C PRO A 70 -7.27 -0.05 9.94
N ASN A 71 -7.25 0.59 11.12
CA ASN A 71 -6.29 1.65 11.41
C ASN A 71 -4.84 1.16 11.33
N ASP A 72 -4.58 -0.07 11.74
CA ASP A 72 -3.24 -0.68 11.72
C ASP A 72 -2.69 -0.83 10.30
N LEU A 73 -3.58 -0.83 9.31
CA LEU A 73 -3.24 -0.86 7.89
C LEU A 73 -2.99 0.54 7.30
N LEU A 74 -2.96 1.60 8.11
CA LEU A 74 -2.65 2.95 7.63
C LEU A 74 -1.18 3.28 7.84
N LEU A 75 -0.44 3.36 6.74
CA LEU A 75 0.92 3.91 6.73
C LEU A 75 0.86 5.43 6.97
N THR A 76 1.43 5.89 8.08
CA THR A 76 1.49 7.31 8.42
C THR A 76 2.89 7.70 8.88
N GLY A 77 3.31 8.92 8.58
CA GLY A 77 4.59 9.46 9.05
C GLY A 77 4.72 9.45 10.57
N SER A 78 3.62 9.63 11.31
CA SER A 78 3.61 9.56 12.77
C SER A 78 3.92 8.15 13.29
N LYS A 79 3.31 7.10 12.71
CA LYS A 79 3.62 5.71 13.07
C LYS A 79 5.06 5.34 12.70
N ALA A 80 5.48 5.70 11.49
CA ALA A 80 6.84 5.46 11.03
C ALA A 80 7.91 6.18 11.88
N ARG A 81 7.62 7.39 12.37
CA ARG A 81 8.50 8.10 13.30
C ARG A 81 8.63 7.41 14.65
N GLN A 82 7.59 6.74 15.14
CA GLN A 82 7.67 5.96 16.38
C GLN A 82 8.59 4.75 16.21
N GLU A 83 8.60 4.16 15.01
CA GLU A 83 9.42 2.99 14.66
C GLU A 83 10.90 3.37 14.43
N PHE A 84 11.16 4.41 13.62
CA PHE A 84 12.52 4.73 13.15
C PHE A 84 13.12 5.99 13.78
N GLY A 85 12.42 6.66 14.70
CA GLY A 85 12.81 7.99 15.17
C GLY A 85 14.19 8.06 15.83
N ALA A 86 14.62 6.97 16.47
CA ALA A 86 15.95 6.87 17.04
C ALA A 86 17.02 6.75 15.95
N ASP A 87 16.81 5.87 14.98
CA ASP A 87 17.77 5.57 13.91
C ASP A 87 17.88 6.70 12.88
N ALA A 88 16.79 7.43 12.65
CA ALA A 88 16.71 8.54 11.69
C ALA A 88 16.87 9.93 12.34
N TYR A 89 17.28 10.01 13.61
CA TYR A 89 17.31 11.26 14.38
C TYR A 89 18.09 12.37 13.68
N ASP A 90 19.32 12.08 13.22
CA ASP A 90 20.17 13.08 12.56
C ASP A 90 19.53 13.60 11.27
N SER A 91 18.90 12.71 10.50
CA SER A 91 18.17 13.06 9.28
C SER A 91 16.96 13.95 9.59
N GLU A 92 16.22 13.63 10.65
CA GLU A 92 15.12 14.48 11.13
C GLU A 92 15.62 15.88 11.52
N GLN A 93 16.75 16.00 12.22
CA GLN A 93 17.30 17.31 12.60
C GLN A 93 17.69 18.16 11.38
N ILE A 94 18.26 17.55 10.34
CA ILE A 94 18.57 18.25 9.09
C ILE A 94 17.29 18.84 8.47
N ILE A 95 16.22 18.06 8.43
CA ILE A 95 14.93 18.51 7.88
C ILE A 95 14.32 19.61 8.73
N ARG A 96 14.34 19.46 10.06
CA ARG A 96 13.82 20.47 11.00
C ARG A 96 14.54 21.81 10.92
N ASN A 97 15.85 21.77 10.66
CA ASN A 97 16.68 22.97 10.53
C ASN A 97 16.63 23.57 9.12
N SER A 98 15.93 22.93 8.17
CA SER A 98 15.72 23.46 6.82
C SER A 98 14.58 24.50 6.81
N GLN A 99 14.86 25.65 6.21
CA GLN A 99 13.87 26.71 6.01
C GLN A 99 12.71 26.27 5.10
N GLU A 100 12.96 25.35 4.18
CA GLU A 100 12.01 24.92 3.15
C GLU A 100 11.27 23.63 3.52
N ALA A 101 11.85 22.81 4.41
CA ALA A 101 11.39 21.45 4.66
C ALA A 101 11.03 21.14 6.13
N SER A 102 11.08 22.12 7.02
CA SER A 102 10.81 21.90 8.46
C SER A 102 9.43 21.30 8.77
N ASP A 103 8.43 21.53 7.90
CA ASP A 103 7.09 20.95 7.99
C ASP A 103 6.98 19.55 7.36
N ARG A 104 8.05 19.06 6.71
CA ARG A 104 8.08 17.80 5.93
C ARG A 104 8.52 16.57 6.70
N VAL A 105 8.73 16.69 8.00
CA VAL A 105 9.19 15.57 8.84
C VAL A 105 8.26 14.37 8.73
N SER A 106 6.94 14.57 8.71
CA SER A 106 5.98 13.47 8.58
C SER A 106 6.09 12.77 7.21
N GLN A 107 6.20 13.54 6.12
CA GLN A 107 6.38 12.99 4.77
C GLN A 107 7.71 12.23 4.65
N PHE A 108 8.78 12.74 5.27
CA PHE A 108 10.06 12.05 5.31
C PHE A 108 9.95 10.66 5.94
N TYR A 109 9.31 10.54 7.11
CA TYR A 109 9.13 9.25 7.76
C TYR A 109 8.20 8.33 6.97
N LEU A 110 7.14 8.87 6.35
CA LEU A 110 6.28 8.06 5.48
C LEU A 110 7.08 7.47 4.31
N PHE A 111 7.92 8.28 3.66
CA PHE A 111 8.76 7.82 2.57
C PHE A 111 9.83 6.82 3.03
N LEU A 112 10.46 7.06 4.18
CA LEU A 112 11.40 6.11 4.78
C LEU A 112 10.74 4.76 5.06
N LYS A 113 9.48 4.74 5.55
CA LYS A 113 8.73 3.50 5.77
C LYS A 113 8.52 2.75 4.45
N VAL A 114 8.08 3.43 3.39
CA VAL A 114 7.90 2.81 2.06
C VAL A 114 9.22 2.19 1.57
N LEU A 115 10.34 2.90 1.68
CA LEU A 115 11.64 2.37 1.27
C LEU A 115 12.07 1.16 2.10
N LYS A 116 11.80 1.16 3.41
CA LYS A 116 12.13 0.04 4.29
C LYS A 116 11.31 -1.20 3.99
N GLU A 117 10.02 -1.05 3.74
CA GLU A 117 9.17 -2.17 3.31
C GLU A 117 9.59 -2.70 1.93
N PHE A 118 9.97 -1.80 1.01
CA PHE A 118 10.49 -2.19 -0.30
C PHE A 118 11.81 -2.98 -0.18
N GLU A 119 12.73 -2.55 0.70
CA GLU A 119 14.01 -3.24 0.97
C GLU A 119 13.81 -4.66 1.52
N LEU A 120 12.77 -4.88 2.32
CA LEU A 120 12.42 -6.20 2.86
C LEU A 120 11.85 -7.16 1.82
N GLY A 121 11.33 -6.66 0.69
CA GLY A 121 10.76 -7.48 -0.37
C GLY A 121 9.66 -8.42 0.16
N GLU A 122 9.70 -9.69 -0.19
CA GLU A 122 8.71 -10.71 0.22
C GLU A 122 8.60 -10.91 1.75
N GLU A 123 9.59 -10.47 2.53
CA GLU A 123 9.51 -10.51 4.00
C GLU A 123 8.63 -9.38 4.57
N SER A 124 8.31 -8.38 3.76
CA SER A 124 7.41 -7.29 4.14
C SER A 124 5.96 -7.73 4.07
N ALA A 125 5.22 -7.47 5.16
CA ALA A 125 3.77 -7.54 5.18
C ALA A 125 3.10 -6.60 4.16
N TRP A 126 3.81 -5.59 3.68
CA TRP A 126 3.36 -4.58 2.74
C TRP A 126 3.78 -4.84 1.30
N HIS A 127 4.57 -5.88 1.03
CA HIS A 127 5.05 -6.16 -0.32
C HIS A 127 3.95 -6.28 -1.38
N PRO A 128 2.75 -6.85 -1.08
CA PRO A 128 1.66 -6.90 -2.04
C PRO A 128 0.91 -5.57 -2.26
N TRP A 129 1.16 -4.55 -1.43
CA TRP A 129 0.55 -3.22 -1.52
C TRP A 129 1.42 -2.27 -2.36
#